data_AF-A0A7S2HI66-F1
#
_entry.id   AF-A0A7S2HI66-F1
#
_cell.length_a   1.000
_cell.length_b   1.000
_cell.length_c   1.000
_cell.angle_alpha   90.00
_cell.angle_beta   90.00
_cell.angle_gamma   90.00
#
_symmetry.space_group_name_H-M   'P 1'
#
loop_
_entity.id
_entity.type
_entity.pdbx_description
1 polymer ?
#
loop_
_entity_poly.entity_id
_entity_poly.type
_entity_poly.pdbx_seq_one_letter_code
_entity_poly.pdbx_strand_id
1 'polypeptide(L)'
;DMWALGVVLYEMVALRHPFAAENLAALAIKISRADYEPLSASVGLKQAVNATASDPAPSHFSAELLALPTRLLQVDATARPTAAELFVEHILLAHSLSFDESVDRCSESLRVLKEAREASRDAAAVDSDSGA
;
A
#
# COMPACT_ATOMS: atom_id res chain seq x y z
N ASP A 1 5.75 -3.43 -12.26
CA ASP A 1 5.45 -2.47 -11.18
C ASP A 1 3.98 -2.27 -10.92
N MET A 2 3.14 -1.84 -11.87
CA MET A 2 1.71 -1.58 -11.60
C MET A 2 0.95 -2.78 -11.02
N TRP A 3 1.26 -4.01 -11.45
CA TRP A 3 0.75 -5.23 -10.81
C TRP A 3 1.19 -5.35 -9.35
N ALA A 4 2.48 -5.16 -9.06
CA ALA A 4 3.02 -5.23 -7.71
C ALA A 4 2.40 -4.15 -6.81
N LEU A 5 2.18 -2.95 -7.34
CA LEU A 5 1.44 -1.89 -6.65
C LEU A 5 0.01 -2.36 -6.31
N GLY A 6 -0.68 -3.02 -7.23
CA GLY A 6 -1.99 -3.62 -6.96
C GLY A 6 -1.97 -4.65 -5.84
N VAL A 7 -0.93 -5.49 -5.79
CA VAL A 7 -0.72 -6.47 -4.70
C VAL A 7 -0.51 -5.77 -3.36
N VAL A 8 0.42 -4.80 -3.30
CA VAL A 8 0.74 -4.06 -2.08
C VAL A 8 -0.46 -3.26 -1.58
N LEU A 9 -1.18 -2.58 -2.47
CA LEU A 9 -2.42 -1.86 -2.11
C LEU A 9 -3.48 -2.80 -1.54
N TYR A 10 -3.67 -3.97 -2.16
CA TYR A 10 -4.58 -4.97 -1.65
C TYR A 10 -4.17 -5.41 -0.24
N GLU A 11 -2.90 -5.72 -0.02
CA GLU A 11 -2.38 -6.15 1.28
C GLU A 11 -2.51 -5.09 2.37
N MET A 12 -2.26 -3.82 2.05
CA MET A 12 -2.41 -2.72 3.01
C MET A 12 -3.86 -2.55 3.47
N VAL A 13 -4.84 -2.78 2.58
CA VAL A 13 -6.26 -2.58 2.89
C VAL A 13 -6.90 -3.83 3.49
N ALA A 14 -6.62 -5.01 2.94
CA ALA A 14 -7.22 -6.28 3.39
C ALA A 14 -6.42 -7.01 4.47
N LEU A 15 -5.18 -6.57 4.75
CA LEU A 15 -4.24 -7.21 5.68
C LEU A 15 -3.98 -8.69 5.37
N ARG A 16 -4.15 -9.07 4.10
CA ARG A 16 -3.91 -10.42 3.56
C ARG A 16 -3.55 -10.34 2.09
N HIS A 17 -2.91 -11.40 1.60
CA HIS A 17 -2.50 -11.45 0.20
C HIS A 17 -3.73 -11.63 -0.71
N PRO A 18 -3.74 -11.02 -1.92
CA PRO A 18 -4.79 -11.28 -2.91
C PRO A 18 -4.73 -12.72 -3.41
N PHE A 19 -3.52 -13.27 -3.58
CA PHE A 19 -3.29 -14.63 -4.05
C PHE A 19 -2.67 -15.47 -2.93
N ALA A 20 -3.39 -16.52 -2.51
CA ALA A 20 -2.90 -17.52 -1.57
C ALA A 20 -3.35 -18.92 -2.01
N ALA A 21 -2.46 -19.90 -1.85
CA ALA A 21 -2.72 -21.30 -2.19
C ALA A 21 -1.82 -22.24 -1.38
N GLU A 22 -2.14 -23.53 -1.37
CA GLU A 22 -1.42 -24.55 -0.60
C GLU A 22 -0.07 -24.94 -1.18
N ASN A 23 0.18 -24.61 -2.46
CA ASN A 23 1.42 -24.93 -3.15
C ASN A 23 1.70 -23.95 -4.28
N LEU A 24 2.96 -23.97 -4.76
CA LEU A 24 3.45 -23.03 -5.77
C LEU A 24 2.70 -23.14 -7.11
N ALA A 25 2.31 -24.35 -7.52
CA ALA A 25 1.58 -24.55 -8.78
C ALA A 25 0.18 -23.92 -8.73
N ALA A 26 -0.55 -24.15 -7.64
CA ALA A 26 -1.86 -23.53 -7.41
C ALA A 26 -1.75 -22.01 -7.26
N LEU A 27 -0.71 -21.50 -6.61
CA LEU A 27 -0.44 -20.06 -6.52
C LEU A 27 -0.18 -19.45 -7.90
N ALA A 28 0.65 -20.10 -8.72
CA ALA A 28 0.95 -19.66 -10.08
C ALA A 28 -0.33 -19.60 -10.93
N ILE A 29 -1.21 -20.61 -10.84
CA ILE A 29 -2.49 -20.62 -11.56
C ILE A 29 -3.35 -19.41 -11.15
N LYS A 30 -3.47 -19.12 -9.85
CA LYS A 30 -4.25 -17.97 -9.38
C LYS A 30 -3.69 -16.65 -9.87
N ILE A 31 -2.37 -16.46 -9.79
CA ILE A 31 -1.68 -15.26 -10.29
C ILE A 31 -1.90 -15.11 -11.79
N SER A 32 -1.67 -16.17 -12.58
CA SER A 32 -1.82 -16.14 -14.04
C SER A 32 -3.25 -15.85 -14.50
N ARG A 33 -4.25 -16.13 -13.66
CA ARG A 33 -5.67 -15.89 -13.97
C ARG A 33 -6.22 -14.61 -13.33
N ALA A 34 -5.42 -13.90 -12.54
CA ALA A 34 -5.89 -12.86 -11.64
C ALA A 34 -7.11 -13.33 -10.80
N ASP A 35 -7.05 -14.56 -10.30
CA ASP A 35 -8.12 -15.16 -9.48
C ASP A 35 -7.90 -14.80 -8.00
N TYR A 36 -8.58 -13.75 -7.56
CA TYR A 36 -8.59 -13.27 -6.18
C TYR A 36 -9.96 -12.66 -5.85
N GLU A 37 -10.27 -12.57 -4.56
CA GLU A 37 -11.49 -11.91 -4.10
C GLU A 37 -11.34 -10.38 -4.18
N PRO A 38 -12.21 -9.65 -4.91
CA PRO A 38 -12.11 -8.19 -5.03
C PRO A 38 -12.12 -7.47 -3.67
N LEU A 39 -11.42 -6.32 -3.58
CA LEU A 39 -11.29 -5.60 -2.32
C LEU A 39 -12.63 -5.26 -1.68
N SER A 40 -13.60 -4.79 -2.48
CA SER A 40 -14.96 -4.47 -2.03
C SER A 40 -15.68 -5.62 -1.34
N ALA A 41 -15.41 -6.87 -1.74
CA ALA A 41 -15.94 -8.06 -1.09
C ALA A 41 -15.07 -8.47 0.12
N SER A 42 -13.74 -8.44 -0.03
CA SER A 42 -12.81 -8.86 1.02
C SER A 42 -12.81 -7.99 2.28
N VAL A 43 -13.08 -6.69 2.13
CA VAL A 43 -13.17 -5.71 3.21
C VAL A 43 -14.62 -5.56 3.66
N GLY A 44 -15.58 -5.97 2.82
CA GLY A 44 -17.00 -5.86 3.09
C GLY A 44 -17.52 -6.88 4.11
N LEU A 45 -18.57 -6.48 4.83
CA LEU A 45 -19.60 -7.38 5.37
C LEU A 45 -19.38 -8.14 6.70
N LYS A 46 -18.47 -7.71 7.59
CA LYS A 46 -18.80 -7.82 9.04
C LYS A 46 -19.70 -6.68 9.56
N GLN A 47 -19.93 -5.64 8.75
CA GLN A 47 -20.83 -4.53 9.13
C GLN A 47 -22.30 -4.71 8.71
N ALA A 48 -22.62 -5.58 7.74
CA ALA A 48 -23.99 -5.68 7.23
C ALA A 48 -24.86 -6.75 7.90
N VAL A 49 -24.32 -7.55 8.84
CA VAL A 49 -25.15 -8.51 9.58
C VAL A 49 -26.04 -7.82 10.62
N ASN A 50 -25.77 -6.54 10.93
CA ASN A 50 -26.56 -5.71 11.86
C ASN A 50 -27.13 -4.42 11.24
N ALA A 51 -26.90 -4.13 9.95
CA ALA A 51 -27.38 -2.90 9.33
C ALA A 51 -28.77 -3.11 8.72
N THR A 52 -29.80 -2.84 9.52
CA THR A 52 -31.15 -2.56 9.00
C THR A 52 -31.08 -1.40 7.99
N ALA A 53 -31.80 -1.55 6.89
CA ALA A 53 -31.71 -0.79 5.62
C ALA A 53 -31.91 0.75 5.66
N SER A 54 -31.81 1.41 6.81
CA SER A 54 -31.94 2.87 6.94
C SER A 54 -30.63 3.63 7.14
N ASP A 55 -29.51 2.95 7.40
CA ASP A 55 -28.24 3.65 7.63
C ASP A 55 -27.06 2.75 7.22
N PRO A 56 -26.50 2.88 6.00
CA PRO A 56 -25.33 2.11 5.61
C PRO A 56 -24.17 2.52 6.52
N ALA A 57 -23.72 1.58 7.35
CA ALA A 57 -22.55 1.77 8.20
C ALA A 57 -21.40 2.37 7.37
N PRO A 58 -20.68 3.38 7.90
CA PRO A 58 -19.68 4.09 7.12
C PRO A 58 -18.59 3.12 6.66
N SER A 59 -18.49 2.94 5.34
CA SER A 59 -17.35 2.25 4.76
C SER A 59 -16.09 3.04 5.10
N HIS A 60 -15.13 2.42 5.78
CA HIS A 60 -13.88 3.08 6.17
C HIS A 60 -13.02 3.51 4.97
N PHE A 61 -13.31 2.98 3.79
CA PHE A 61 -12.59 3.25 2.54
C PHE A 61 -13.56 3.69 1.45
N SER A 62 -13.07 4.56 0.56
CA SER A 62 -13.82 5.03 -0.60
C SER A 62 -13.97 3.92 -1.65
N ALA A 63 -15.05 3.98 -2.43
CA ALA A 63 -15.31 3.01 -3.49
C ALA A 63 -14.19 3.02 -4.54
N GLU A 64 -13.62 4.19 -4.81
CA GLU A 64 -12.55 4.39 -5.78
C GLU A 64 -11.26 3.73 -5.29
N LEU A 65 -10.91 3.80 -3.98
CA LEU A 65 -9.75 3.09 -3.43
C LEU A 65 -9.92 1.58 -3.55
N LEU A 66 -11.11 1.08 -3.21
CA LEU A 66 -11.43 -0.35 -3.29
C LEU A 66 -11.41 -0.88 -4.73
N ALA A 67 -11.64 -0.02 -5.72
CA ALA A 67 -11.59 -0.39 -7.13
C ALA A 67 -10.16 -0.44 -7.71
N LEU A 68 -9.17 0.19 -7.06
CA LEU A 68 -7.81 0.30 -7.62
C LEU A 68 -7.14 -1.05 -7.87
N PRO A 69 -7.13 -2.03 -6.95
CA PRO A 69 -6.49 -3.31 -7.23
C PRO A 69 -7.12 -4.05 -8.42
N THR A 70 -8.43 -3.92 -8.63
CA THR A 70 -9.11 -4.48 -9.82
C THR A 70 -8.56 -3.91 -11.12
N ARG A 71 -8.20 -2.63 -11.16
CA ARG A 71 -7.57 -2.02 -12.35
C ARG A 71 -6.09 -2.40 -12.50
N LEU A 72 -5.40 -2.62 -11.39
CA LEU A 72 -3.96 -2.88 -11.37
C LEU A 72 -3.59 -4.35 -11.60
N LEU A 73 -4.44 -5.28 -11.15
CA LEU A 73 -4.27 -6.73 -11.25
C LEU A 73 -4.90 -7.31 -12.52
N GLN A 74 -4.74 -6.62 -13.65
CA GLN A 74 -5.18 -7.10 -14.96
C GLN A 74 -4.16 -8.07 -15.56
N VAL A 75 -4.64 -9.20 -16.08
CA VAL A 75 -3.80 -10.21 -16.76
C VAL A 75 -3.19 -9.63 -18.03
N ASP A 76 -3.97 -8.86 -18.78
CA ASP A 76 -3.47 -8.08 -19.90
C ASP A 76 -2.64 -6.90 -19.37
N ALA A 77 -1.37 -6.89 -19.73
CA ALA A 77 -0.43 -5.87 -19.33
C ALA A 77 -0.83 -4.46 -19.80
N THR A 78 -1.47 -4.36 -20.95
CA THR A 78 -1.86 -3.09 -21.60
C THR A 78 -3.16 -2.52 -21.05
N ALA A 79 -3.98 -3.35 -20.40
CA ALA A 79 -5.20 -2.91 -19.73
C ALA A 79 -4.93 -2.25 -18.36
N ARG A 80 -3.69 -2.35 -17.84
CA ARG A 80 -3.29 -1.73 -16.58
C ARG A 80 -3.03 -0.24 -16.80
N PRO A 81 -3.55 0.65 -15.91
CA PRO A 81 -3.20 2.05 -15.98
C PRO A 81 -1.71 2.24 -15.70
N THR A 82 -1.11 3.24 -16.33
CA THR A 82 0.22 3.72 -16.00
C THR A 82 0.19 4.48 -14.67
N ALA A 83 1.36 4.67 -14.05
CA ALA A 83 1.46 5.50 -12.85
C ALA A 83 0.95 6.93 -13.12
N ALA A 84 1.32 7.52 -14.26
CA ALA A 84 0.88 8.86 -14.63
C ALA A 84 -0.64 8.97 -14.74
N GLU A 85 -1.30 8.01 -15.40
CA GLU A 85 -2.76 7.96 -15.50
C GLU A 85 -3.42 7.80 -14.13
N LEU A 86 -2.82 7.00 -13.24
CA LEU A 86 -3.31 6.81 -11.87
C LEU A 86 -3.21 8.11 -11.05
N PHE A 87 -2.09 8.85 -11.15
CA PHE A 87 -1.87 10.10 -10.41
C PHE A 87 -2.77 11.26 -10.84
N VAL A 88 -3.31 11.20 -12.05
CA VAL A 88 -4.28 12.20 -12.55
C VAL A 88 -5.68 11.96 -11.94
N GLU A 89 -5.94 10.80 -11.34
CA GLU A 89 -7.24 10.51 -10.75
C GLU A 89 -7.49 11.20 -9.40
N HIS A 90 -8.76 11.56 -9.18
CA HIS A 90 -9.24 12.47 -8.15
C HIS A 90 -8.90 12.07 -6.70
N ILE A 91 -8.68 10.76 -6.42
CA ILE A 91 -8.27 10.29 -5.09
C ILE A 91 -6.91 10.86 -4.69
N LEU A 92 -5.93 10.82 -5.60
CA LEU A 92 -4.56 11.16 -5.25
C LEU A 92 -4.38 12.67 -5.16
N LEU A 93 -5.10 13.43 -5.99
CA LEU A 93 -5.10 14.89 -5.91
C LEU A 93 -5.78 15.39 -4.63
N ALA A 94 -6.92 14.81 -4.23
CA ALA A 94 -7.61 15.22 -3.01
C ALA A 94 -6.82 14.92 -1.72
N HIS A 95 -5.99 13.87 -1.73
CA HIS A 95 -5.16 13.47 -0.59
C HIS A 95 -3.71 13.97 -0.68
N SER A 96 -3.27 14.53 -1.82
CA SER A 96 -1.90 15.02 -2.03
C SER A 96 -1.47 16.08 -1.00
N LEU A 97 -2.39 16.95 -0.57
CA LEU A 97 -2.10 18.00 0.41
C LEU A 97 -1.77 17.45 1.81
N SER A 98 -2.39 16.34 2.24
CA SER A 98 -2.02 15.66 3.51
C SER A 98 -0.83 14.72 3.34
N PHE A 99 -0.57 14.31 2.10
CA PHE A 99 0.58 13.49 1.75
C PHE A 99 1.87 14.29 1.81
N ASP A 100 1.89 15.53 1.32
CA ASP A 100 3.07 16.43 1.41
C ASP A 100 3.52 16.58 2.86
N GLU A 101 2.59 16.83 3.79
CA GLU A 101 2.89 16.93 5.23
C GLU A 101 3.45 15.60 5.81
N SER A 102 3.01 14.47 5.28
CA SER A 102 3.53 13.15 5.68
C SER A 102 4.90 12.84 5.08
N VAL A 103 5.15 13.27 3.85
CA VAL A 103 6.45 13.16 3.17
C VAL A 103 7.49 14.03 3.88
N ASP A 104 7.13 15.25 4.25
CA ASP A 104 7.99 16.16 4.99
C ASP A 104 8.41 15.57 6.34
N ARG A 105 7.45 14.99 7.09
CA ARG A 105 7.77 14.29 8.36
C ARG A 105 8.71 13.11 8.17
N CYS A 106 8.54 12.33 7.09
CA CYS A 106 9.38 11.18 6.81
C CYS A 106 10.79 11.61 6.39
N SER A 107 10.89 12.66 5.57
CA SER A 107 12.15 13.30 5.17
C SER A 107 12.93 13.82 6.38
N GLU A 108 12.25 14.52 7.29
CA GLU A 108 12.86 15.04 8.50
C GLU A 108 13.32 13.91 9.43
N SER A 109 12.51 12.86 9.58
CA SER A 109 12.88 11.67 10.37
C SER A 109 14.15 11.00 9.81
N LEU A 110 14.26 10.87 8.48
CA LEU A 110 15.45 10.32 7.83
C LEU A 110 16.68 11.22 8.00
N ARG A 111 16.50 12.54 7.98
CA ARG A 111 17.58 13.52 8.24
C ARG A 111 18.14 13.34 9.64
N VAL A 112 17.28 13.32 10.65
CA VAL A 112 17.65 13.12 12.06
C VAL A 112 18.38 11.79 12.26
N LEU A 113 17.92 10.71 11.62
CA LEU A 113 18.58 9.41 11.72
C LEU A 113 19.98 9.40 11.09
N LYS A 114 20.20 10.13 10.00
CA LYS A 114 21.52 10.28 9.39
C LYS A 114 22.46 11.05 10.31
N GLU A 115 22.00 12.18 10.86
CA GLU A 115 22.78 13.00 11.79
C GLU A 115 23.16 12.22 13.05
N ALA A 116 22.23 11.46 13.62
CA ALA A 116 22.51 10.61 14.79
C ALA A 116 23.55 9.51 14.46
N ARG A 117 23.49 8.94 13.25
CA ARG A 117 24.45 7.92 12.80
C ARG A 117 25.84 8.52 12.58
N GLU A 118 25.94 9.72 12.03
CA GLU A 118 27.19 10.43 11.82
C GLU A 118 27.82 10.83 13.16
N ALA A 119 27.03 11.42 14.07
CA ALA A 119 27.50 11.76 15.42
C ALA A 119 27.98 10.53 16.21
N SER A 120 27.29 9.39 16.09
CA SER A 120 27.73 8.13 16.70
C SER A 120 29.03 7.60 16.08
N ARG A 121 29.28 7.85 14.80
CA ARG A 121 30.49 7.44 14.10
C ARG A 121 31.68 8.32 14.50
N ASP A 122 31.44 9.62 14.64
CA ASP A 122 32.47 10.58 15.07
C ASP A 122 32.84 10.36 16.55
N ALA A 123 31.87 10.07 17.42
CA ALA A 123 32.13 9.71 18.82
C ALA A 123 33.00 8.45 18.96
N ALA A 124 32.79 7.44 18.11
CA ALA A 124 33.61 6.22 18.09
C ALA A 124 35.03 6.45 17.55
N ALA A 125 35.21 7.44 16.66
CA ALA A 125 36.54 7.79 16.12
C ALA A 125 37.40 8.54 17.15
N VAL A 126 36.79 9.40 17.98
CA VAL A 126 37.50 10.18 19.02
C VAL A 126 37.98 9.29 20.17
N ASP A 127 37.23 8.25 20.53
CA ASP A 127 37.60 7.33 21.63
C ASP A 127 38.82 6.45 21.26
N SER A 128 39.08 6.27 19.96
CA SER A 128 40.20 5.47 19.45
C SER A 128 41.55 6.21 19.44
N ASP A 129 41.56 7.53 19.63
CA ASP A 129 42.77 8.38 19.51
C ASP A 129 43.31 8.88 20.88
N SER A 130 42.63 8.52 21.99
CA SER A 130 43.04 8.89 23.35
C SER A 130 43.89 7.84 24.08
N GLY A 131 44.20 6.72 23.42
CA GLY A 131 45.02 5.63 23.93
C GLY A 131 46.35 5.49 23.18
N ALA A 132 47.24 6.48 23.30
CA ALA A 132 48.65 6.38 22.90
C ALA A 132 49.53 7.13 23.91
#